data_AF-A0A1G8WPA8-F1
#
_entry.id   AF-A0A1G8WPA8-F1
#
_cell.length_a   1.000
_cell.length_b   1.000
_cell.length_c   1.000
_cell.angle_alpha   90.00
_cell.angle_beta   90.00
_cell.angle_gamma   90.00
#
_symmetry.space_group_name_H-M   'P 1'
#
loop_
_entity.id
_entity.type
_entity.pdbx_description
1 polymer ?
#
loop_
_entity_poly.entity_id
_entity_poly.type
_entity_poly.pdbx_seq_one_letter_code
_entity_poly.pdbx_strand_id
1 'polypeptide(L)'
;MARSSLTGSRIRERRNMVGRKQADLARAVGISPSYLNLIEHNRRRIGGKLINDIARELGVDAAALTEGAEAELLNTLREAAADHDRAAEDLPRLEEFVGRFPGWARLLSDTRRRAVELEHSVEVLSDRMTHDPFLSTSLHEVISTVTAIRSTATILAETRDIDPEWRDRFHRNMAEESARLAESAEALVRYLDDASATDIAGSTPQEELDGWLRGRGFHIAELERTLALEPETLVNRSPELQSAAAREMALGFLERYRKDAEQMPLNPFAEAATATGFDPAALSLRFGVDLTAVFRRLATLPTELAGAEIGLVTCDGSGTLTFRKPVEDFPLPRYSAACPLWPLYQALSRPMAPVRRRVEIGGRNPRGFVAYAVCQPAQPAGFDGPQVLEAAMLILPLEIVGAEIAEPPQEVGTSCRICPRAVCAARREPSIMAEAF
;
A
#
# COMPACT_ATOMS: atom_id res chain seq x y z
N MET A 1 -17.32 -29.55 8.21
CA MET A 1 -15.94 -29.01 8.24
C MET A 1 -14.98 -30.10 7.79
N ALA A 2 -14.39 -29.95 6.61
CA ALA A 2 -13.36 -30.85 6.12
C ALA A 2 -12.11 -30.65 6.98
N ARG A 3 -11.73 -31.67 7.77
CA ARG A 3 -10.51 -31.63 8.60
C ARG A 3 -9.28 -31.64 7.69
N SER A 4 -8.33 -30.74 8.00
CA SER A 4 -7.04 -30.58 7.32
C SER A 4 -6.37 -31.92 7.02
N SER A 5 -5.86 -32.06 5.78
CA SER A 5 -5.16 -33.25 5.29
C SER A 5 -3.81 -33.50 5.99
N LEU A 6 -3.37 -32.58 6.87
CA LEU A 6 -2.00 -32.49 7.40
C LEU A 6 -1.87 -32.65 8.92
N THR A 7 -2.95 -33.05 9.61
CA THR A 7 -2.95 -33.28 11.06
C THR A 7 -1.82 -34.21 11.52
N GLY A 8 -1.46 -35.22 10.73
CA GLY A 8 -0.40 -36.17 11.03
C GLY A 8 0.99 -35.55 11.06
N SER A 9 1.31 -34.72 10.07
CA SER A 9 2.60 -34.03 9.97
C SER A 9 2.85 -33.16 11.20
N ARG A 10 1.80 -32.44 11.66
CA ARG A 10 1.85 -31.54 12.83
C ARG A 10 2.08 -32.29 14.13
N ILE A 11 1.44 -33.45 14.30
CA ILE A 11 1.67 -34.33 15.44
C ILE A 11 3.13 -34.77 15.49
N ARG A 12 3.72 -35.13 14.33
CA ARG A 12 5.12 -35.53 14.22
C ARG A 12 6.08 -34.38 14.54
N GLU A 13 5.86 -33.20 13.96
CA GLU A 13 6.68 -32.00 14.20
C GLU A 13 6.65 -31.62 15.68
N ARG A 14 5.46 -31.54 16.27
CA ARG A 14 5.33 -31.17 17.69
C ARG A 14 5.91 -32.23 18.61
N ARG A 15 5.72 -33.51 18.30
CA ARG A 15 6.36 -34.61 19.04
C ARG A 15 7.89 -34.49 19.04
N ASN A 16 8.49 -34.15 17.89
CA ASN A 16 9.93 -33.95 17.78
C ASN A 16 10.40 -32.71 18.55
N MET A 17 9.66 -31.60 18.53
CA MET A 17 9.99 -30.40 19.30
C MET A 17 10.01 -30.65 20.81
N VAL A 18 9.08 -31.45 21.32
CA VAL A 18 9.00 -31.81 22.76
C VAL A 18 9.93 -33.01 23.08
N GLY A 19 10.77 -33.45 22.13
CA GLY A 19 11.78 -34.48 22.33
C GLY A 19 11.22 -35.89 22.59
N ARG A 20 9.97 -36.16 22.21
CA ARG A 20 9.26 -37.39 22.59
C ARG A 20 9.37 -38.48 21.53
N LYS A 21 9.60 -39.73 21.95
CA LYS A 21 9.63 -40.87 21.03
C LYS A 21 8.21 -41.25 20.59
N GLN A 22 8.08 -41.70 19.35
CA GLN A 22 6.79 -42.11 18.76
C GLN A 22 6.10 -43.22 19.57
N ALA A 23 6.86 -44.22 20.03
CA ALA A 23 6.31 -45.32 20.84
C ALA A 23 5.73 -44.84 22.18
N ASP A 24 6.31 -43.79 22.77
CA ASP A 24 5.87 -43.26 24.06
C ASP A 24 4.59 -42.43 23.91
N LEU A 25 4.51 -41.64 22.83
CA LEU A 25 3.26 -40.94 22.49
C LEU A 25 2.14 -41.94 22.20
N ALA A 26 2.40 -42.99 21.40
CA ALA A 26 1.41 -44.01 21.09
C ALA A 26 0.86 -44.71 22.35
N ARG A 27 1.77 -45.06 23.28
CA ARG A 27 1.40 -45.69 24.56
C ARG A 27 0.56 -44.77 25.43
N ALA A 28 0.93 -43.49 25.51
CA ALA A 28 0.21 -42.50 26.33
C ALA A 28 -1.23 -42.27 25.86
N VAL A 29 -1.47 -42.27 24.54
CA VAL A 29 -2.82 -42.09 23.98
C VAL A 29 -3.56 -43.40 23.69
N GLY A 30 -3.00 -44.55 24.09
CA GLY A 30 -3.67 -45.85 24.02
C GLY A 30 -3.81 -46.46 22.63
N ILE A 31 -2.89 -46.16 21.70
CA ILE A 31 -2.87 -46.75 20.34
C ILE A 31 -1.56 -47.49 20.06
N SER A 32 -1.51 -48.31 19.00
CA SER A 32 -0.26 -48.99 18.63
C SER A 32 0.73 -48.02 17.97
N PRO A 33 2.05 -48.21 18.13
CA PRO A 33 3.07 -47.41 17.44
C PRO A 33 2.92 -47.42 15.92
N SER A 34 2.54 -48.57 15.34
CA SER A 34 2.26 -48.68 13.90
C SER A 34 1.05 -47.87 13.48
N TYR A 35 0.03 -47.76 14.33
CA TYR A 35 -1.15 -46.94 14.08
C TYR A 35 -0.80 -45.45 14.13
N LEU A 36 -0.04 -45.01 15.15
CA LEU A 36 0.48 -43.65 15.23
C LEU A 36 1.37 -43.31 14.03
N ASN A 37 2.13 -44.27 13.51
CA ASN A 37 2.96 -44.07 12.32
C ASN A 37 2.15 -43.79 11.05
N LEU A 38 1.01 -44.49 10.87
CA LEU A 38 0.09 -44.22 9.77
C LEU A 38 -0.57 -42.85 9.90
N ILE A 39 -0.84 -42.42 11.13
CA ILE A 39 -1.39 -41.09 11.42
C ILE A 39 -0.35 -40.02 11.11
N GLU A 40 0.88 -40.14 11.64
CA GLU A 40 1.97 -39.16 11.45
C GLU A 40 2.40 -38.99 9.98
N HIS A 41 2.12 -39.97 9.12
CA HIS A 41 2.35 -39.90 7.68
C HIS A 41 1.08 -39.57 6.87
N ASN A 42 0.03 -39.09 7.52
CA ASN A 42 -1.27 -38.73 6.93
C ASN A 42 -1.96 -39.86 6.15
N ARG A 43 -1.55 -41.13 6.33
CA ARG A 43 -2.18 -42.30 5.71
C ARG A 43 -3.49 -42.67 6.39
N ARG A 44 -3.72 -42.18 7.62
CA ARG A 44 -4.94 -42.44 8.38
C ARG A 44 -5.42 -41.17 9.06
N ARG A 45 -6.63 -40.72 8.68
CA ARG A 45 -7.28 -39.56 9.30
C ARG A 45 -7.74 -39.91 10.71
N ILE A 46 -7.62 -38.94 11.61
CA ILE A 46 -8.05 -39.05 13.00
C ILE A 46 -8.97 -37.88 13.36
N GLY A 47 -9.72 -38.03 14.44
CA GLY A 47 -10.61 -36.97 14.90
C GLY A 47 -11.26 -37.24 16.24
N GLY A 48 -11.93 -36.22 16.76
CA GLY A 48 -12.70 -36.31 18.00
C GLY A 48 -11.82 -36.57 19.22
N LYS A 49 -12.04 -37.70 19.89
CA LYS A 49 -11.34 -38.03 21.14
C LYS A 49 -9.82 -38.17 20.96
N LEU A 50 -9.38 -38.86 19.91
CA LEU A 50 -7.98 -39.20 19.72
C LEU A 50 -7.08 -37.98 19.46
N ILE A 51 -7.59 -36.99 18.72
CA ILE A 51 -6.83 -35.76 18.46
C ILE A 51 -6.70 -34.91 19.73
N ASN A 52 -7.74 -34.87 20.57
CA ASN A 52 -7.73 -34.17 21.85
C ASN A 52 -6.77 -34.84 22.85
N ASP A 53 -6.72 -36.18 22.85
CA ASP A 53 -5.79 -36.93 23.71
C ASP A 53 -4.33 -36.72 23.27
N ILE A 54 -4.06 -36.69 21.96
CA ILE A 54 -2.72 -36.35 21.42
C ILE A 54 -2.35 -34.89 21.73
N ALA A 55 -3.28 -33.95 21.58
CA ALA A 55 -3.06 -32.53 21.87
C ALA A 55 -2.70 -32.30 23.35
N ARG A 56 -3.46 -32.94 24.25
CA ARG A 56 -3.22 -32.90 25.70
C ARG A 56 -1.83 -33.41 26.05
N GLU A 57 -1.43 -34.52 25.44
CA GLU A 57 -0.15 -35.16 25.69
C GLU A 57 1.05 -34.37 25.12
N LEU A 58 0.82 -33.60 24.07
CA LEU A 58 1.83 -32.72 23.44
C LEU A 58 1.81 -31.28 23.99
N GLY A 59 0.93 -30.98 24.94
CA GLY A 59 0.83 -29.67 25.58
C GLY A 59 0.39 -28.55 24.63
N VAL A 60 -0.49 -28.85 23.67
CA VAL A 60 -1.00 -27.87 22.69
C VAL A 60 -2.52 -27.95 22.59
N ASP A 61 -3.13 -26.88 22.09
CA ASP A 61 -4.55 -26.91 21.73
C ASP A 61 -4.78 -27.85 20.54
N ALA A 62 -5.90 -28.59 20.55
CA ALA A 62 -6.34 -29.39 19.41
C ALA A 62 -6.50 -28.53 18.15
N ALA A 63 -6.92 -27.27 18.30
CA ALA A 63 -6.99 -26.30 17.20
C ALA A 63 -5.62 -26.01 16.57
N ALA A 64 -4.52 -26.02 17.35
CA ALA A 64 -3.17 -25.85 16.81
C ALA A 64 -2.74 -27.06 15.94
N LEU A 65 -3.21 -28.27 16.28
CA LEU A 65 -2.98 -29.46 15.48
C LEU A 65 -3.88 -29.55 14.24
N THR A 66 -4.95 -28.76 14.15
CA THR A 66 -5.92 -28.79 13.04
C THR A 66 -5.96 -27.55 12.14
N GLU A 67 -5.71 -26.34 12.65
CA GLU A 67 -6.06 -25.08 11.97
C GLU A 67 -4.93 -24.03 11.86
N GLY A 68 -4.07 -23.82 12.86
CA GLY A 68 -3.22 -22.61 12.88
C GLY A 68 -1.74 -22.80 12.48
N ALA A 69 -1.36 -22.34 11.28
CA ALA A 69 -0.02 -21.84 10.83
C ALA A 69 0.20 -21.94 9.32
N GLU A 70 -0.55 -22.82 8.62
CA GLU A 70 -0.37 -23.05 7.19
C GLU A 70 -1.31 -22.23 6.30
N ALA A 71 -2.35 -21.57 6.83
CA ALA A 71 -3.30 -20.82 6.00
C ALA A 71 -2.63 -19.63 5.29
N GLU A 72 -1.83 -18.85 6.02
CA GLU A 72 -1.04 -17.74 5.49
C GLU A 72 0.03 -18.25 4.52
N LEU A 73 0.80 -19.28 4.92
CA LEU A 73 1.80 -19.92 4.06
C LEU A 73 1.19 -20.47 2.76
N LEU A 74 0.03 -21.11 2.83
CA LEU A 74 -0.70 -21.61 1.68
C LEU A 74 -1.18 -20.48 0.79
N ASN A 75 -1.67 -19.37 1.35
CA ASN A 75 -2.07 -18.21 0.56
C ASN A 75 -0.88 -17.59 -0.17
N THR A 76 0.23 -17.31 0.53
CA THR A 76 1.45 -16.77 -0.10
C THR A 76 1.98 -17.69 -1.21
N LEU A 77 1.93 -19.02 -1.01
CA LEU A 77 2.35 -19.97 -2.04
C LEU A 77 1.33 -20.10 -3.19
N ARG A 78 0.03 -19.95 -2.93
CA ARG A 78 -0.98 -19.90 -4.00
C ARG A 78 -0.77 -18.67 -4.86
N GLU A 79 -0.53 -17.52 -4.25
CA GLU A 79 -0.22 -16.28 -4.95
C GLU A 79 1.08 -16.41 -5.75
N ALA A 80 2.12 -17.01 -5.18
CA ALA A 80 3.36 -17.29 -5.91
C ALA A 80 3.17 -18.27 -7.08
N ALA A 81 2.25 -19.24 -6.95
CA ALA A 81 1.95 -20.21 -8.00
C ALA A 81 1.05 -19.64 -9.11
N ALA A 82 0.21 -18.65 -8.79
CA ALA A 82 -0.64 -17.95 -9.77
C ALA A 82 0.21 -17.27 -10.87
N ASP A 83 1.43 -16.86 -10.54
CA ASP A 83 2.38 -16.21 -11.44
C ASP A 83 3.09 -17.19 -12.41
N HIS A 84 2.86 -18.51 -12.27
CA HIS A 84 3.59 -19.54 -13.01
C HIS A 84 2.68 -20.69 -13.48
N ASP A 85 2.36 -20.77 -14.77
CA ASP A 85 1.46 -21.77 -15.36
C ASP A 85 1.73 -23.22 -14.93
N ARG A 86 3.01 -23.62 -14.87
CA ARG A 86 3.41 -24.97 -14.43
C ARG A 86 3.20 -25.23 -12.95
N ALA A 87 3.30 -24.19 -12.12
CA ALA A 87 3.03 -24.30 -10.68
C ALA A 87 1.53 -24.23 -10.39
N ALA A 88 0.76 -23.51 -11.22
CA ALA A 88 -0.69 -23.45 -11.14
C ALA A 88 -1.34 -24.84 -11.33
N GLU A 89 -0.79 -25.70 -12.18
CA GLU A 89 -1.26 -27.09 -12.37
C GLU A 89 -1.18 -27.94 -11.08
N ASP A 90 -0.21 -27.65 -10.20
CA ASP A 90 0.01 -28.36 -8.94
C ASP A 90 -0.69 -27.71 -7.74
N LEU A 91 -1.46 -26.62 -7.93
CA LEU A 91 -2.26 -25.97 -6.88
C LEU A 91 -3.14 -26.94 -6.07
N PRO A 92 -3.82 -27.94 -6.67
CA PRO A 92 -4.61 -28.92 -5.93
C PRO A 92 -3.78 -29.80 -4.98
N ARG A 93 -2.46 -29.89 -5.20
CA ARG A 93 -1.50 -30.65 -4.39
C ARG A 93 -0.66 -29.78 -3.46
N LEU A 94 -0.95 -28.48 -3.38
CA LEU A 94 -0.17 -27.54 -2.57
C LEU A 94 -0.14 -27.93 -1.08
N GLU A 95 -1.27 -28.38 -0.54
CA GLU A 95 -1.32 -28.89 0.84
C GLU A 95 -0.39 -30.10 1.04
N GLU A 96 -0.37 -31.03 0.08
CA GLU A 96 0.54 -32.19 0.13
C GLU A 96 2.01 -31.74 0.06
N PHE A 97 2.32 -30.75 -0.77
CA PHE A 97 3.66 -30.17 -0.88
C PHE A 97 4.12 -29.52 0.43
N VAL A 98 3.30 -28.66 1.04
CA VAL A 98 3.60 -28.03 2.34
C VAL A 98 3.81 -29.09 3.41
N GLY A 99 2.96 -30.11 3.44
CA GLY A 99 3.05 -31.21 4.39
C GLY A 99 4.28 -32.11 4.22
N ARG A 100 4.73 -32.33 2.99
CA ARG A 100 5.85 -33.22 2.66
C ARG A 100 7.20 -32.49 2.68
N PHE A 101 7.21 -31.20 2.37
CA PHE A 101 8.42 -30.38 2.23
C PHE A 101 8.29 -29.01 2.93
N PRO A 102 8.05 -28.97 4.26
CA PRO A 102 7.74 -27.72 4.97
C PRO A 102 8.88 -26.69 4.93
N GLY A 103 10.15 -27.12 4.92
CA GLY A 103 11.30 -26.21 4.80
C GLY A 103 11.38 -25.51 3.44
N TRP A 104 11.07 -26.22 2.36
CA TRP A 104 11.02 -25.66 1.00
C TRP A 104 9.82 -24.73 0.82
N ALA A 105 8.68 -25.09 1.38
CA ALA A 105 7.48 -24.24 1.40
C ALA A 105 7.76 -22.88 2.07
N ARG A 106 8.40 -22.88 3.25
CA ARG A 106 8.78 -21.63 3.94
C ARG A 106 9.78 -20.81 3.14
N LEU A 107 10.83 -21.43 2.59
CA LEU A 107 11.82 -20.74 1.77
C LEU A 107 11.19 -20.02 0.56
N LEU A 108 10.27 -20.70 -0.14
CA LEU A 108 9.56 -20.12 -1.28
C LEU A 108 8.68 -18.94 -0.86
N SER A 109 7.95 -19.08 0.25
CA SER A 109 7.13 -18.02 0.81
C SER A 109 7.97 -16.79 1.21
N ASP A 110 9.07 -17.01 1.93
CA ASP A 110 9.98 -15.93 2.35
C ASP A 110 10.60 -15.21 1.14
N THR A 111 10.97 -15.98 0.10
CA THR A 111 11.49 -15.43 -1.14
C THR A 111 10.45 -14.58 -1.86
N ARG A 112 9.19 -15.04 -1.94
CA ARG A 112 8.11 -14.27 -2.55
C ARG A 112 7.86 -12.97 -1.79
N ARG A 113 7.80 -13.04 -0.46
CA ARG A 113 7.59 -11.86 0.40
C ARG A 113 8.70 -10.83 0.19
N ARG A 114 9.96 -11.28 0.17
CA ARG A 114 11.12 -10.42 -0.12
C ARG A 114 11.07 -9.83 -1.54
N ALA A 115 10.60 -10.58 -2.53
CA ALA A 115 10.45 -10.07 -3.89
C ALA A 115 9.42 -8.93 -3.95
N VAL A 116 8.27 -9.09 -3.29
CA VAL A 116 7.24 -8.04 -3.18
C VAL A 116 7.78 -6.80 -2.46
N GLU A 117 8.52 -6.98 -1.35
CA GLU A 117 9.17 -5.87 -0.63
C GLU A 117 10.19 -5.11 -1.51
N LEU A 118 10.97 -5.83 -2.32
CA LEU A 118 11.91 -5.23 -3.26
C LEU A 118 11.21 -4.52 -4.42
N GLU A 119 10.15 -5.10 -4.98
CA GLU A 119 9.32 -4.48 -6.01
C GLU A 119 8.75 -3.14 -5.50
N HIS A 120 8.19 -3.13 -4.29
CA HIS A 120 7.70 -1.90 -3.65
C HIS A 120 8.81 -0.87 -3.42
N SER A 121 9.99 -1.31 -3.00
CA SER A 121 11.15 -0.44 -2.81
C SER A 121 11.60 0.21 -4.13
N VAL A 122 11.60 -0.53 -5.23
CA VAL A 122 11.90 -0.01 -6.57
C VAL A 122 10.85 1.00 -7.01
N GLU A 123 9.56 0.75 -6.76
CA GLU A 123 8.49 1.71 -7.05
C GLU A 123 8.72 3.03 -6.32
N VAL A 124 8.95 2.98 -5.00
CA VAL A 124 9.18 4.18 -4.18
C VAL A 124 10.43 4.95 -4.60
N LEU A 125 11.55 4.24 -4.86
CA LEU A 125 12.80 4.87 -5.29
C LEU A 125 12.66 5.50 -6.68
N SER A 126 12.02 4.80 -7.63
CA SER A 126 11.76 5.30 -8.98
C SER A 126 10.86 6.54 -8.95
N ASP A 127 9.82 6.53 -8.10
CA ASP A 127 8.89 7.63 -7.92
C ASP A 127 9.62 8.86 -7.35
N ARG A 128 10.49 8.67 -6.33
CA ARG A 128 11.32 9.72 -5.74
C ARG A 128 12.34 10.27 -6.75
N MET A 129 13.14 9.42 -7.39
CA MET A 129 14.18 9.87 -8.35
C MET A 129 13.62 10.73 -9.49
N THR A 130 12.40 10.45 -9.93
CA THR A 130 11.82 11.12 -11.11
C THR A 130 11.20 12.47 -10.78
N HIS A 131 10.69 12.65 -9.56
CA HIS A 131 9.82 13.78 -9.22
C HIS A 131 10.28 14.57 -7.99
N ASP A 132 11.47 14.28 -7.47
CA ASP A 132 12.05 15.02 -6.36
C ASP A 132 12.45 16.45 -6.81
N PRO A 133 11.78 17.49 -6.28
CA PRO A 133 12.08 18.87 -6.66
C PRO A 133 13.51 19.28 -6.30
N PHE A 134 14.07 18.73 -5.22
CA PHE A 134 15.45 19.00 -4.81
C PHE A 134 16.44 18.39 -5.80
N LEU A 135 16.23 17.12 -6.19
CA LEU A 135 17.08 16.44 -7.18
C LEU A 135 17.05 17.17 -8.54
N SER A 136 15.85 17.54 -9.01
CA SER A 136 15.67 18.27 -10.27
C SER A 136 16.37 19.63 -10.25
N THR A 137 16.20 20.40 -9.16
CA THR A 137 16.84 21.70 -9.00
C THR A 137 18.37 21.58 -8.96
N SER A 138 18.89 20.59 -8.23
CA SER A 138 20.33 20.36 -8.10
C SER A 138 20.97 19.92 -9.42
N LEU A 139 20.28 19.07 -10.20
CA LEU A 139 20.71 18.70 -11.54
C LEU A 139 20.71 19.89 -12.50
N HIS A 140 19.69 20.74 -12.47
CA HIS A 140 19.65 21.98 -13.25
C HIS A 140 20.77 22.94 -12.89
N GLU A 141 21.10 23.07 -11.61
CA GLU A 141 22.22 23.89 -11.14
C GLU A 141 23.55 23.35 -11.68
N VAL A 142 23.80 22.05 -11.56
CA VAL A 142 25.00 21.40 -12.11
C VAL A 142 25.12 21.63 -13.62
N ILE A 143 24.05 21.43 -14.39
CA ILE A 143 24.05 21.64 -15.85
C ILE A 143 24.33 23.11 -16.19
N SER A 144 23.73 24.05 -15.45
CA SER A 144 23.90 25.48 -15.69
C SER A 144 25.34 25.92 -15.43
N THR A 145 25.91 25.48 -14.30
CA THR A 145 27.30 25.77 -13.91
C THR A 145 28.30 25.15 -14.89
N VAL A 146 28.10 23.89 -15.30
CA VAL A 146 28.93 23.25 -16.33
C VAL A 146 28.85 24.00 -17.66
N THR A 147 27.67 24.49 -18.03
CA THR A 147 27.48 25.27 -19.27
C THR A 147 28.22 26.62 -19.20
N ALA A 148 28.18 27.29 -18.05
CA ALA A 148 28.91 28.55 -17.82
C ALA A 148 30.43 28.36 -17.87
N ILE A 149 30.95 27.30 -17.24
CA ILE A 149 32.37 26.92 -17.29
C ILE A 149 32.78 26.64 -18.74
N ARG A 150 32.01 25.81 -19.46
CA ARG A 150 32.30 25.46 -20.86
C ARG A 150 32.32 26.69 -21.77
N SER A 151 31.34 27.59 -21.62
CA SER A 151 31.26 28.82 -22.40
C SER A 151 32.49 29.71 -22.16
N THR A 152 32.81 29.94 -20.89
CA THR A 152 33.97 30.76 -20.48
C THR A 152 35.30 30.16 -20.97
N ALA A 153 35.46 28.84 -20.84
CA ALA A 153 36.65 28.13 -21.32
C ALA A 153 36.79 28.19 -22.84
N THR A 154 35.67 28.09 -23.58
CA THR A 154 35.67 28.18 -25.05
C THR A 154 36.08 29.58 -25.52
N ILE A 155 35.55 30.65 -24.90
CA ILE A 155 35.91 32.04 -25.21
C ILE A 155 37.42 32.26 -25.02
N LEU A 156 37.96 31.80 -23.87
CA LEU A 156 39.38 31.88 -23.55
C LEU A 156 40.27 31.08 -24.51
N ALA A 157 39.78 29.97 -25.06
CA ALA A 157 40.54 29.11 -25.97
C ALA A 157 40.52 29.62 -27.43
N GLU A 158 39.38 30.15 -27.90
CA GLU A 158 39.18 30.50 -29.29
C GLU A 158 39.56 31.96 -29.62
N THR A 159 39.48 32.86 -28.64
CA THR A 159 39.76 34.29 -28.85
C THR A 159 41.21 34.59 -28.53
N ARG A 160 42.01 34.93 -29.55
CA ARG A 160 43.46 35.13 -29.41
C ARG A 160 43.86 36.46 -28.77
N ASP A 161 43.03 37.51 -28.95
CA ASP A 161 43.32 38.88 -28.53
C ASP A 161 42.32 39.38 -27.47
N ILE A 162 42.24 38.69 -26.33
CA ILE A 162 41.41 39.14 -25.19
C ILE A 162 42.19 40.16 -24.38
N ASP A 163 41.56 41.31 -24.10
CA ASP A 163 42.11 42.32 -23.21
C ASP A 163 42.44 41.72 -21.82
N PRO A 164 43.59 42.05 -21.21
CA PRO A 164 44.01 41.49 -19.92
C PRO A 164 42.96 41.60 -18.81
N GLU A 165 42.22 42.71 -18.73
CA GLU A 165 41.22 42.93 -17.69
C GLU A 165 40.03 41.96 -17.84
N TRP A 166 39.61 41.72 -19.09
CA TRP A 166 38.55 40.77 -19.43
C TRP A 166 39.00 39.33 -19.20
N ARG A 167 40.25 39.00 -19.53
CA ARG A 167 40.82 37.67 -19.27
C ARG A 167 40.84 37.33 -17.78
N ASP A 168 41.27 38.28 -16.94
CA ASP A 168 41.27 38.09 -15.48
C ASP A 168 39.85 37.91 -14.95
N ARG A 169 38.86 38.62 -15.51
CA ARG A 169 37.45 38.44 -15.17
C ARG A 169 36.93 37.06 -15.56
N PHE A 170 37.26 36.56 -16.76
CA PHE A 170 36.88 35.20 -17.18
C PHE A 170 37.52 34.12 -16.30
N HIS A 171 38.79 34.28 -15.91
CA HIS A 171 39.42 33.35 -14.97
C HIS A 171 38.75 33.35 -13.59
N ARG A 172 38.38 34.53 -13.06
CA ARG A 172 37.61 34.63 -11.79
C ARG A 172 36.25 33.94 -11.92
N ASN A 173 35.49 34.25 -12.96
CA ASN A 173 34.20 33.61 -13.20
C ASN A 173 34.34 32.09 -13.28
N MET A 174 35.34 31.57 -14.00
CA MET A 174 35.56 30.13 -14.12
C MET A 174 35.91 29.48 -12.78
N ALA A 175 36.67 30.15 -11.92
CA ALA A 175 36.99 29.67 -10.57
C ALA A 175 35.74 29.66 -9.67
N GLU A 176 34.93 30.71 -9.70
CA GLU A 176 33.67 30.81 -8.93
C GLU A 176 32.63 29.78 -9.38
N GLU A 177 32.46 29.57 -10.68
CA GLU A 177 31.56 28.55 -11.22
C GLU A 177 32.08 27.13 -10.91
N SER A 178 33.40 26.89 -10.99
CA SER A 178 33.97 25.59 -10.63
C SER A 178 33.80 25.25 -9.15
N ALA A 179 33.91 26.25 -8.27
CA ALA A 179 33.64 26.09 -6.85
C ALA A 179 32.15 25.76 -6.58
N ARG A 180 31.23 26.52 -7.20
CA ARG A 180 29.78 26.22 -7.13
C ARG A 180 29.45 24.82 -7.63
N LEU A 181 30.09 24.37 -8.72
CA LEU A 181 29.89 23.02 -9.24
C LEU A 181 30.29 21.96 -8.20
N ALA A 182 31.42 22.15 -7.52
CA ALA A 182 31.88 21.23 -6.49
C ALA A 182 30.89 21.18 -5.30
N GLU A 183 30.42 22.35 -4.83
CA GLU A 183 29.43 22.45 -3.75
C GLU A 183 28.11 21.77 -4.11
N SER A 184 27.54 22.06 -5.29
CA SER A 184 26.30 21.43 -5.76
C SER A 184 26.45 19.92 -5.94
N ALA A 185 27.61 19.44 -6.43
CA ALA A 185 27.89 18.02 -6.58
C ALA A 185 28.00 17.30 -5.22
N GLU A 186 28.69 17.89 -4.24
CA GLU A 186 28.79 17.34 -2.88
C GLU A 186 27.43 17.32 -2.16
N ALA A 187 26.60 18.33 -2.36
CA ALA A 187 25.24 18.38 -1.81
C ALA A 187 24.36 17.27 -2.41
N LEU A 188 24.48 17.02 -3.72
CA LEU A 188 23.81 15.93 -4.42
C LEU A 188 24.22 14.56 -3.89
N VAL A 189 25.52 14.34 -3.67
CA VAL A 189 26.04 13.07 -3.12
C VAL A 189 25.54 12.87 -1.69
N ARG A 190 25.66 13.88 -0.82
CA ARG A 190 25.13 13.81 0.56
C ARG A 190 23.63 13.49 0.59
N TYR A 191 22.86 14.12 -0.29
CA TYR A 191 21.43 13.86 -0.39
C TYR A 191 21.11 12.41 -0.79
N LEU A 192 21.86 11.84 -1.73
CA LEU A 192 21.70 10.46 -2.17
C LEU A 192 22.18 9.45 -1.11
N ASP A 193 23.25 9.77 -0.39
CA ASP A 193 23.75 8.96 0.73
C ASP A 193 22.77 8.98 1.91
N ASP A 194 22.23 10.15 2.27
CA ASP A 194 21.20 10.30 3.31
C ASP A 194 19.87 9.65 2.88
N ALA A 195 19.56 9.61 1.58
CA ALA A 195 18.39 8.89 1.07
C ALA A 195 18.52 7.36 1.21
N SER A 196 19.75 6.84 1.33
CA SER A 196 20.04 5.42 1.56
C SER A 196 20.02 5.03 3.05
N ALA A 197 20.14 6.02 3.94
CA ALA A 197 19.89 5.88 5.36
C ALA A 197 18.40 6.14 5.63
N THR A 198 17.64 5.10 5.94
CA THR A 198 16.32 5.23 6.57
C THR A 198 16.42 6.11 7.82
N ASP A 199 16.18 7.43 7.72
CA ASP A 199 15.60 8.29 8.77
C ASP A 199 15.45 9.78 8.33
N ILE A 200 14.20 10.19 8.10
CA ILE A 200 13.53 11.44 8.55
C ILE A 200 14.41 12.72 8.67
N ALA A 201 14.87 13.29 7.55
CA ALA A 201 15.39 14.68 7.55
C ALA A 201 14.93 15.55 6.36
N GLY A 202 13.99 15.07 5.53
CA GLY A 202 13.52 15.79 4.34
C GLY A 202 12.07 15.50 3.96
N SER A 203 11.23 15.16 4.94
CA SER A 203 9.82 14.85 4.71
C SER A 203 9.04 16.10 4.32
N THR A 204 8.32 16.07 3.19
CA THR A 204 7.36 17.13 2.87
C THR A 204 6.25 17.21 3.94
N PRO A 205 5.56 18.35 4.15
CA PRO A 205 4.45 18.43 5.11
C PRO A 205 3.36 17.36 4.90
N GLN A 206 3.14 16.97 3.64
CA GLN A 206 2.24 15.86 3.28
C GLN A 206 2.78 14.50 3.76
N GLU A 207 4.09 14.27 3.74
CA GLU A 207 4.71 13.03 4.27
C GLU A 207 4.57 12.89 5.76
N GLU A 208 4.78 13.99 6.49
CA GLU A 208 4.57 14.03 7.93
C GLU A 208 3.11 13.66 8.26
N LEU A 209 2.15 14.27 7.56
CA LEU A 209 0.73 13.96 7.73
C LEU A 209 0.40 12.50 7.39
N ASP A 210 0.82 12.02 6.21
CA ASP A 210 0.55 10.65 5.76
C ASP A 210 1.17 9.62 6.72
N GLY A 211 2.39 9.86 7.21
CA GLY A 211 3.07 9.02 8.18
C GLY A 211 2.36 8.99 9.53
N TRP A 212 1.96 10.15 10.03
CA TRP A 212 1.19 10.28 11.27
C TRP A 212 -0.18 9.59 11.19
N LEU A 213 -0.90 9.75 10.09
CA LEU A 213 -2.17 9.06 9.85
C LEU A 213 -1.98 7.54 9.74
N ARG A 214 -0.97 7.07 9.01
CA ARG A 214 -0.66 5.64 8.87
C ARG A 214 -0.30 5.01 10.21
N GLY A 215 0.48 5.70 11.05
CA GLY A 215 0.82 5.25 12.40
C GLY A 215 -0.40 5.05 13.31
N ARG A 216 -1.53 5.69 12.98
CA ARG A 216 -2.83 5.56 13.66
C ARG A 216 -3.83 4.67 12.90
N GLY A 217 -3.43 4.04 11.81
CA GLY A 217 -4.33 3.26 10.95
C GLY A 217 -5.44 4.11 10.31
N PHE A 218 -5.22 5.43 10.16
CA PHE A 218 -6.20 6.43 9.70
C PHE A 218 -7.48 6.53 10.56
N HIS A 219 -7.45 5.97 11.78
CA HIS A 219 -8.57 6.02 12.73
C HIS A 219 -8.19 6.86 13.95
N ILE A 220 -9.01 7.85 14.30
CA ILE A 220 -8.72 8.78 15.42
C ILE A 220 -9.66 8.46 16.58
N ALA A 221 -9.30 7.44 17.35
CA ALA A 221 -10.11 6.93 18.47
C ALA A 221 -10.43 7.99 19.54
N GLU A 222 -9.59 9.02 19.66
CA GLU A 222 -9.80 10.15 20.59
C GLU A 222 -10.97 11.05 20.19
N LEU A 223 -11.33 11.10 18.90
CA LEU A 223 -12.43 11.89 18.36
C LEU A 223 -13.75 11.11 18.26
N GLU A 224 -13.73 9.80 18.50
CA GLU A 224 -14.92 8.94 18.52
C GLU A 224 -15.69 8.94 19.84
N ARG A 225 -15.17 9.65 20.85
CA ARG A 225 -15.68 9.61 22.23
C ARG A 225 -16.71 10.70 22.47
N THR A 226 -17.62 10.46 23.40
CA THR A 226 -18.63 11.45 23.85
C THR A 226 -17.99 12.73 24.41
N LEU A 227 -16.81 12.61 25.02
CA LEU A 227 -15.95 13.73 25.44
C LEU A 227 -14.67 13.68 24.61
N ALA A 228 -14.79 14.06 23.34
CA ALA A 228 -13.68 14.12 22.42
C ALA A 228 -12.66 15.19 22.84
N LEU A 229 -11.38 14.94 22.55
CA LEU A 229 -10.34 15.97 22.67
C LEU A 229 -10.50 16.99 21.54
N GLU A 230 -10.15 18.25 21.82
CA GLU A 230 -10.09 19.26 20.76
C GLU A 230 -8.97 18.90 19.75
N PRO A 231 -9.25 19.01 18.43
CA PRO A 231 -8.28 18.75 17.37
C PRO A 231 -6.90 19.39 17.59
N GLU A 232 -6.87 20.65 18.02
CA GLU A 232 -5.64 21.41 18.28
C GLU A 232 -4.80 20.76 19.40
N THR A 233 -5.45 20.18 20.39
CA THR A 233 -4.76 19.49 21.49
C THR A 233 -4.10 18.21 21.00
N LEU A 234 -4.74 17.48 20.08
CA LEU A 234 -4.17 16.28 19.46
C LEU A 234 -2.96 16.62 18.58
N VAL A 235 -3.06 17.66 17.76
CA VAL A 235 -1.94 18.13 16.92
C VAL A 235 -0.75 18.55 17.79
N ASN A 236 -0.99 19.34 18.85
CA ASN A 236 0.07 19.80 19.75
C ASN A 236 0.77 18.68 20.54
N ARG A 237 0.13 17.51 20.68
CA ARG A 237 0.68 16.33 21.35
C ARG A 237 1.35 15.33 20.41
N SER A 238 1.43 15.65 19.11
CA SER A 238 1.99 14.75 18.09
C SER A 238 3.41 15.19 17.70
N PRO A 239 4.46 14.62 18.30
CA PRO A 239 5.85 14.97 18.00
C PRO A 239 6.27 14.63 16.56
N GLU A 240 5.53 13.73 15.88
CA GLU A 240 5.75 13.34 14.49
C GLU A 240 5.41 14.46 13.49
N LEU A 241 4.56 15.41 13.89
CA LEU A 241 4.21 16.60 13.11
C LEU A 241 5.18 17.73 13.48
N GLN A 242 6.29 17.81 12.75
CA GLN A 242 7.39 18.72 13.02
C GLN A 242 7.13 20.11 12.41
N SER A 243 6.65 20.16 11.17
CA SER A 243 6.43 21.43 10.46
C SER A 243 5.08 22.08 10.80
N ALA A 244 5.05 23.41 10.79
CA ALA A 244 3.81 24.17 11.01
C ALA A 244 2.75 23.86 9.93
N ALA A 245 3.18 23.67 8.68
CA ALA A 245 2.30 23.29 7.57
C ALA A 245 1.68 21.89 7.79
N ALA A 246 2.46 20.91 8.25
CA ALA A 246 1.92 19.58 8.55
C ALA A 246 0.89 19.64 9.69
N ARG A 247 1.13 20.47 10.71
CA ARG A 247 0.19 20.71 11.81
C ARG A 247 -1.10 21.36 11.34
N GLU A 248 -1.04 22.33 10.43
CA GLU A 248 -2.22 22.97 9.84
C GLU A 248 -3.04 21.97 9.01
N MET A 249 -2.37 21.16 8.18
CA MET A 249 -3.04 20.12 7.39
C MET A 249 -3.67 19.04 8.29
N ALA A 250 -2.97 18.63 9.36
CA ALA A 250 -3.50 17.69 10.35
C ALA A 250 -4.71 18.27 11.07
N LEU A 251 -4.70 19.56 11.44
CA LEU A 251 -5.83 20.23 12.05
C LEU A 251 -7.06 20.19 11.13
N GLY A 252 -6.90 20.59 9.85
CA GLY A 252 -7.99 20.54 8.87
C GLY A 252 -8.53 19.12 8.64
N PHE A 253 -7.66 18.10 8.67
CA PHE A 253 -8.09 16.70 8.65
C PHE A 253 -8.91 16.32 9.89
N LEU A 254 -8.43 16.65 11.10
CA LEU A 254 -9.09 16.31 12.36
C LEU A 254 -10.43 17.02 12.54
N GLU A 255 -10.55 18.28 12.12
CA GLU A 255 -11.82 19.01 12.12
C GLU A 255 -12.85 18.34 11.21
N ARG A 256 -12.43 17.93 10.01
CA ARG A 256 -13.26 17.20 9.06
C ARG A 256 -13.65 15.83 9.62
N TYR A 257 -12.70 15.11 10.22
CA TYR A 257 -12.94 13.84 10.90
C TYR A 257 -13.98 13.98 12.01
N ARG A 258 -13.82 14.97 12.89
CA ARG A 258 -14.77 15.24 13.99
C ARG A 258 -16.18 15.46 13.45
N LYS A 259 -16.32 16.31 12.43
CA LYS A 259 -17.61 16.58 11.78
C LYS A 259 -18.24 15.31 11.23
N ASP A 260 -17.47 14.48 10.53
CA ASP A 260 -17.96 13.21 9.98
C ASP A 260 -18.36 12.23 11.10
N ALA A 261 -17.58 12.14 12.19
CA ALA A 261 -17.85 11.26 13.32
C ALA A 261 -19.09 11.68 14.13
N GLU A 262 -19.35 12.99 14.27
CA GLU A 262 -20.56 13.53 14.89
C GLU A 262 -21.83 13.17 14.10
N GLN A 263 -21.76 13.23 12.76
CA GLN A 263 -22.87 12.88 11.88
C GLN A 263 -23.05 11.37 11.70
N MET A 264 -21.95 10.62 11.79
CA MET A 264 -21.90 9.16 11.60
C MET A 264 -21.18 8.48 12.78
N PRO A 265 -21.85 8.31 13.94
CA PRO A 265 -21.25 7.68 15.10
C PRO A 265 -20.74 6.27 14.80
N LEU A 266 -19.57 5.90 15.36
CA LEU A 266 -18.79 4.72 14.96
C LEU A 266 -19.60 3.42 14.88
N ASN A 267 -20.20 2.98 16.00
CA ASN A 267 -20.90 1.68 16.04
C ASN A 267 -22.16 1.67 15.16
N PRO A 268 -23.08 2.66 15.25
CA PRO A 268 -24.23 2.71 14.34
C PRO A 268 -23.85 2.75 12.87
N PHE A 269 -22.76 3.43 12.52
CA PHE A 269 -22.27 3.52 11.16
C PHE A 269 -21.65 2.21 10.68
N ALA A 270 -20.81 1.57 11.49
CA ALA A 270 -20.21 0.27 11.16
C ALA A 270 -21.27 -0.82 10.94
N GLU A 271 -22.27 -0.90 11.82
CA GLU A 271 -23.40 -1.82 11.67
C GLU A 271 -24.20 -1.55 10.38
N ALA A 272 -24.43 -0.27 10.07
CA ALA A 272 -25.10 0.14 8.84
C ALA A 272 -24.30 -0.23 7.58
N ALA A 273 -22.99 -0.04 7.62
CA ALA A 273 -22.09 -0.33 6.51
C ALA A 273 -22.14 -1.83 6.18
N THR A 274 -21.97 -2.69 7.18
CA THR A 274 -22.05 -4.14 7.00
C THR A 274 -23.44 -4.59 6.53
N ALA A 275 -24.51 -4.04 7.11
CA ALA A 275 -25.88 -4.40 6.74
C ALA A 275 -26.26 -4.01 5.30
N THR A 276 -25.60 -3.01 4.72
CA THR A 276 -25.85 -2.51 3.36
C THR A 276 -24.82 -3.02 2.34
N GLY A 277 -23.88 -3.88 2.75
CA GLY A 277 -22.79 -4.32 1.87
C GLY A 277 -21.87 -3.18 1.45
N PHE A 278 -21.65 -2.22 2.35
CA PHE A 278 -20.82 -1.03 2.15
C PHE A 278 -21.27 -0.12 0.99
N ASP A 279 -22.56 -0.11 0.64
CA ASP A 279 -23.12 0.79 -0.38
C ASP A 279 -23.13 2.25 0.11
N PRO A 280 -22.31 3.15 -0.48
CA PRO A 280 -22.23 4.53 -0.03
C PRO A 280 -23.53 5.32 -0.23
N ALA A 281 -24.34 4.98 -1.24
CA ALA A 281 -25.61 5.67 -1.50
C ALA A 281 -26.65 5.34 -0.42
N ALA A 282 -26.73 4.07 0.00
CA ALA A 282 -27.60 3.66 1.10
C ALA A 282 -27.20 4.32 2.43
N LEU A 283 -25.90 4.42 2.70
CA LEU A 283 -25.36 5.09 3.88
C LEU A 283 -25.61 6.60 3.86
N SER A 284 -25.41 7.26 2.71
CA SER A 284 -25.68 8.68 2.52
C SER A 284 -27.15 9.00 2.81
N LEU A 285 -28.08 8.20 2.30
CA LEU A 285 -29.51 8.34 2.58
C LEU A 285 -29.85 8.11 4.06
N ARG A 286 -29.23 7.11 4.70
CA ARG A 286 -29.49 6.76 6.11
C ARG A 286 -29.02 7.83 7.09
N PHE A 287 -27.84 8.42 6.86
CA PHE A 287 -27.24 9.40 7.76
C PHE A 287 -27.51 10.85 7.34
N GLY A 288 -28.12 11.08 6.18
CA GLY A 288 -28.44 12.43 5.69
C GLY A 288 -27.22 13.26 5.35
N VAL A 289 -26.13 12.60 4.94
CA VAL A 289 -24.85 13.21 4.61
C VAL A 289 -24.51 13.00 3.14
N ASP A 290 -23.56 13.77 2.62
CA ASP A 290 -23.11 13.64 1.25
C ASP A 290 -22.21 12.40 1.04
N LEU A 291 -22.02 11.98 -0.22
CA LEU A 291 -21.25 10.78 -0.55
C LEU A 291 -19.77 10.88 -0.18
N THR A 292 -19.14 12.05 -0.25
CA THR A 292 -17.71 12.16 0.11
C THR A 292 -17.51 12.04 1.61
N ALA A 293 -18.46 12.52 2.43
CA ALA A 293 -18.49 12.26 3.86
C ALA A 293 -18.56 10.76 4.16
N VAL A 294 -19.46 10.03 3.47
CA VAL A 294 -19.54 8.57 3.60
C VAL A 294 -18.23 7.89 3.20
N PHE A 295 -17.59 8.33 2.10
CA PHE A 295 -16.31 7.76 1.66
C PHE A 295 -15.22 7.96 2.71
N ARG A 296 -15.08 9.17 3.27
CA ARG A 296 -14.12 9.45 4.35
C ARG A 296 -14.41 8.58 5.56
N ARG A 297 -15.68 8.47 5.95
CA ARG A 297 -16.07 7.67 7.12
C ARG A 297 -15.75 6.19 6.94
N LEU A 298 -16.11 5.60 5.79
CA LEU A 298 -15.77 4.21 5.45
C LEU A 298 -14.26 3.98 5.46
N ALA A 299 -13.48 4.90 4.89
CA ALA A 299 -12.03 4.80 4.86
C ALA A 299 -11.38 4.82 6.26
N THR A 300 -12.01 5.50 7.22
CA THR A 300 -11.53 5.64 8.61
C THR A 300 -12.07 4.56 9.57
N LEU A 301 -12.85 3.61 9.06
CA LEU A 301 -13.33 2.49 9.88
C LEU A 301 -12.16 1.59 10.29
N PRO A 302 -12.08 1.17 11.58
CA PRO A 302 -11.15 0.14 12.00
C PRO A 302 -11.36 -1.16 11.24
N THR A 303 -10.27 -1.83 10.88
CA THR A 303 -10.27 -3.09 10.12
C THR A 303 -11.09 -4.17 10.84
N GLU A 304 -11.11 -4.16 12.18
CA GLU A 304 -11.87 -5.12 12.99
C GLU A 304 -13.40 -4.97 12.81
N LEU A 305 -13.86 -3.76 12.49
CA LEU A 305 -15.28 -3.47 12.27
C LEU A 305 -15.68 -3.62 10.80
N ALA A 306 -14.78 -3.28 9.87
CA ALA A 306 -15.03 -3.37 8.43
C ALA A 306 -14.76 -4.77 7.84
N GLY A 307 -13.91 -5.58 8.48
CA GLY A 307 -13.46 -6.88 8.00
C GLY A 307 -12.26 -6.83 7.03
N ALA A 308 -11.93 -5.66 6.49
CA ALA A 308 -10.73 -5.40 5.68
C ALA A 308 -10.40 -3.91 5.70
N GLU A 309 -9.18 -3.55 5.27
CA GLU A 309 -8.83 -2.14 5.06
C GLU A 309 -9.56 -1.58 3.84
N ILE A 310 -10.08 -0.36 3.97
CA ILE A 310 -10.76 0.35 2.88
C ILE A 310 -9.86 1.47 2.38
N GLY A 311 -9.54 1.47 1.08
CA GLY A 311 -8.72 2.50 0.46
C GLY A 311 -9.53 3.75 0.13
N LEU A 312 -8.86 4.91 0.13
CA LEU A 312 -9.47 6.18 -0.30
C LEU A 312 -8.43 7.07 -0.97
N VAL A 313 -8.81 7.58 -2.13
CA VAL A 313 -8.03 8.59 -2.85
C VAL A 313 -8.90 9.81 -3.08
N THR A 314 -8.35 11.00 -2.91
CA THR A 314 -9.02 12.24 -3.36
C THR A 314 -8.10 13.06 -4.24
N CYS A 315 -8.68 13.82 -5.16
CA CYS A 315 -7.98 14.75 -6.02
C CYS A 315 -8.75 16.05 -6.23
N ASP A 316 -8.00 17.09 -6.61
CA ASP A 316 -8.57 18.39 -6.97
C ASP A 316 -9.02 18.44 -8.44
N GLY A 317 -9.50 19.62 -8.87
CA GLY A 317 -9.93 19.88 -10.24
C GLY A 317 -8.87 19.66 -11.32
N SER A 318 -7.58 19.65 -10.98
CA SER A 318 -6.48 19.36 -11.90
C SER A 318 -6.21 17.86 -12.03
N GLY A 319 -6.80 17.04 -11.16
CA GLY A 319 -6.54 15.61 -11.04
C GLY A 319 -5.34 15.29 -10.14
N THR A 320 -4.77 16.29 -9.45
CA THR A 320 -3.67 16.11 -8.49
C THR A 320 -4.20 15.46 -7.23
N LEU A 321 -3.57 14.35 -6.81
CA LEU A 321 -4.00 13.62 -5.63
C LEU A 321 -3.66 14.40 -4.34
N THR A 322 -4.68 14.72 -3.55
CA THR A 322 -4.60 15.53 -2.32
C THR A 322 -4.70 14.67 -1.05
N PHE A 323 -5.23 13.45 -1.14
CA PHE A 323 -5.28 12.49 -0.04
C PHE A 323 -5.11 11.06 -0.55
N ARG A 324 -4.39 10.23 0.22
CA ARG A 324 -4.08 8.84 -0.12
C ARG A 324 -4.15 7.96 1.13
N LYS A 325 -5.15 7.10 1.21
CA LYS A 325 -5.17 5.94 2.11
C LYS A 325 -5.02 4.68 1.24
N PRO A 326 -3.86 4.01 1.27
CA PRO A 326 -3.67 2.79 0.51
C PRO A 326 -4.52 1.65 1.07
N VAL A 327 -4.67 0.59 0.28
CA VAL A 327 -5.16 -0.71 0.71
C VAL A 327 -4.20 -1.76 0.13
N GLU A 328 -4.10 -2.91 0.80
CA GLU A 328 -3.29 -4.03 0.33
C GLU A 328 -3.57 -4.34 -1.16
N ASP A 329 -2.52 -4.64 -1.90
CA ASP A 329 -2.54 -4.90 -3.35
C ASP A 329 -3.09 -3.76 -4.25
N PHE A 330 -3.28 -2.55 -3.70
CA PHE A 330 -3.60 -1.34 -4.45
C PHE A 330 -2.57 -0.23 -4.18
N PRO A 331 -1.40 -0.24 -4.86
CA PRO A 331 -0.39 0.79 -4.66
C PRO A 331 -0.88 2.14 -5.17
N LEU A 332 -0.67 3.19 -4.38
CA LEU A 332 -1.02 4.56 -4.75
C LEU A 332 0.25 5.33 -5.13
N PRO A 333 0.34 5.89 -6.35
CA PRO A 333 1.49 6.67 -6.75
C PRO A 333 1.55 7.96 -5.93
N ARG A 334 2.76 8.32 -5.49
CA ARG A 334 2.95 9.44 -4.60
C ARG A 334 3.31 10.70 -5.39
N TYR A 335 4.32 10.57 -6.24
CA TYR A 335 4.86 11.67 -7.04
C TYR A 335 4.47 11.58 -8.52
N SER A 336 4.33 10.37 -9.07
CA SER A 336 3.87 10.15 -10.43
C SER A 336 2.35 10.34 -10.61
N ALA A 337 1.95 10.63 -11.84
CA ALA A 337 0.54 10.69 -12.21
C ALA A 337 -0.10 9.29 -12.12
N ALA A 338 -1.27 9.21 -11.47
CA ALA A 338 -2.01 7.97 -11.38
C ALA A 338 -2.59 7.54 -12.74
N CYS A 339 -2.97 6.26 -12.81
CA CYS A 339 -3.56 5.70 -14.01
C CYS A 339 -4.81 6.50 -14.44
N PRO A 340 -4.84 7.04 -15.68
CA PRO A 340 -5.98 7.84 -16.15
C PRO A 340 -7.28 7.05 -16.24
N LEU A 341 -7.22 5.72 -16.20
CA LEU A 341 -8.37 4.85 -16.24
C LEU A 341 -9.06 4.70 -14.88
N TRP A 342 -8.52 5.24 -13.78
CA TRP A 342 -9.22 5.16 -12.50
C TRP A 342 -10.62 5.79 -12.57
N PRO A 343 -11.66 5.15 -11.97
CA PRO A 343 -13.00 5.72 -11.88
C PRO A 343 -13.03 7.14 -11.28
N LEU A 344 -12.05 7.49 -10.45
CA LEU A 344 -11.80 8.84 -9.95
C LEU A 344 -11.85 9.91 -11.06
N TYR A 345 -11.15 9.69 -12.17
CA TYR A 345 -11.05 10.66 -13.27
C TYR A 345 -12.30 10.66 -14.16
N GLN A 346 -13.04 9.55 -14.21
CA GLN A 346 -14.36 9.52 -14.84
C GLN A 346 -15.35 10.39 -14.05
N ALA A 347 -15.35 10.28 -12.71
CA ALA A 347 -16.18 11.10 -11.84
C ALA A 347 -15.79 12.59 -11.93
N LEU A 348 -14.49 12.90 -11.99
CA LEU A 348 -14.01 14.28 -12.14
C LEU A 348 -14.56 14.96 -13.40
N SER A 349 -14.71 14.21 -14.50
CA SER A 349 -15.30 14.73 -15.75
C SER A 349 -16.82 14.94 -15.70
N ARG A 350 -17.49 14.42 -14.66
CA ARG A 350 -18.96 14.44 -14.50
C ARG A 350 -19.33 14.71 -13.03
N PRO A 351 -19.17 15.97 -12.55
CA PRO A 351 -19.54 16.33 -11.19
C PRO A 351 -20.98 15.92 -10.84
N MET A 352 -21.19 15.46 -9.61
CA MET A 352 -22.48 14.98 -9.08
C MET A 352 -23.06 13.73 -9.76
N ALA A 353 -22.28 13.03 -10.60
CA ALA A 353 -22.67 11.74 -11.18
C ALA A 353 -21.76 10.61 -10.63
N PRO A 354 -22.19 9.89 -9.58
CA PRO A 354 -21.41 8.81 -9.01
C PRO A 354 -21.10 7.70 -10.03
N VAL A 355 -19.89 7.16 -9.95
CA VAL A 355 -19.40 6.06 -10.79
C VAL A 355 -19.12 4.87 -9.89
N ARG A 356 -19.62 3.70 -10.26
CA ARG A 356 -19.27 2.41 -9.63
C ARG A 356 -18.65 1.52 -10.69
N ARG A 357 -17.47 0.96 -10.43
CA ARG A 357 -16.81 0.01 -11.33
C ARG A 357 -16.13 -1.09 -10.54
N ARG A 358 -16.15 -2.31 -11.06
CA ARG A 358 -15.17 -3.32 -10.69
C ARG A 358 -13.86 -2.93 -11.36
N VAL A 359 -12.77 -2.85 -10.61
CA VAL A 359 -11.44 -2.52 -11.14
C VAL A 359 -10.48 -3.66 -10.85
N GLU A 360 -9.50 -3.84 -11.72
CA GLU A 360 -8.47 -4.87 -11.56
C GLU A 360 -7.10 -4.26 -11.79
N ILE A 361 -6.24 -4.33 -10.77
CA ILE A 361 -4.86 -3.88 -10.87
C ILE A 361 -4.06 -4.92 -11.64
N GLY A 362 -3.46 -4.47 -12.74
CA GLY A 362 -2.55 -5.29 -13.53
C GLY A 362 -1.28 -5.61 -12.76
N GLY A 363 -0.80 -6.84 -12.89
CA GLY A 363 0.27 -7.43 -12.09
C GLY A 363 0.52 -8.85 -12.53
N ARG A 364 1.49 -9.52 -11.91
CA ARG A 364 1.64 -10.98 -12.10
C ARG A 364 0.42 -11.72 -11.52
N ASN A 365 -0.09 -11.25 -10.37
CA ASN A 365 -1.32 -11.72 -9.77
C ASN A 365 -2.38 -10.59 -9.75
N PRO A 366 -3.33 -10.55 -10.70
CA PRO A 366 -4.31 -9.48 -10.76
C PRO A 366 -5.26 -9.51 -9.56
N ARG A 367 -5.41 -8.37 -8.91
CA ARG A 367 -6.30 -8.19 -7.75
C ARG A 367 -7.46 -7.29 -8.10
N GLY A 368 -8.66 -7.77 -7.77
CA GLY A 368 -9.91 -7.10 -8.06
C GLY A 368 -10.44 -6.31 -6.88
N PHE A 369 -11.06 -5.16 -7.16
CA PHE A 369 -11.68 -4.27 -6.18
C PHE A 369 -13.00 -3.73 -6.73
N VAL A 370 -13.87 -3.24 -5.86
CA VAL A 370 -14.97 -2.35 -6.25
C VAL A 370 -14.58 -0.92 -5.92
N ALA A 371 -14.58 -0.06 -6.93
CA ALA A 371 -14.34 1.35 -6.79
C ALA A 371 -15.66 2.14 -6.89
N TYR A 372 -15.91 2.99 -5.91
CA TYR A 372 -16.94 4.03 -5.96
C TYR A 372 -16.26 5.37 -6.11
N ALA A 373 -16.66 6.19 -7.07
CA ALA A 373 -16.09 7.50 -7.30
C ALA A 373 -17.18 8.56 -7.43
N VAL A 374 -16.94 9.75 -6.90
CA VAL A 374 -17.83 10.91 -7.02
C VAL A 374 -17.01 12.19 -7.07
N CYS A 375 -17.47 13.18 -7.82
CA CYS A 375 -16.90 14.52 -7.79
C CYS A 375 -17.94 15.50 -7.24
N GLN A 376 -17.55 16.26 -6.22
CA GLN A 376 -18.37 17.28 -5.58
C GLN A 376 -17.84 18.68 -5.91
N PRO A 377 -18.67 19.56 -6.47
CA PRO A 377 -18.35 20.97 -6.59
C PRO A 377 -18.60 21.70 -5.26
N ALA A 378 -17.67 22.57 -4.89
CA ALA A 378 -17.79 23.52 -3.79
C ALA A 378 -17.62 24.95 -4.31
N GLN A 379 -18.32 25.90 -3.67
CA GLN A 379 -18.17 27.33 -3.93
C GLN A 379 -17.80 28.06 -2.63
N PRO A 380 -16.54 27.92 -2.17
CA PRO A 380 -16.12 28.45 -0.87
C PRO A 380 -16.17 29.98 -0.79
N ALA A 381 -16.10 30.66 -1.94
CA ALA A 381 -16.15 32.13 -2.04
C ALA A 381 -17.50 32.67 -2.55
N GLY A 382 -18.58 31.89 -2.43
CA GLY A 382 -19.91 32.29 -2.88
C GLY A 382 -20.10 32.20 -4.41
N PHE A 383 -21.23 32.73 -4.90
CA PHE A 383 -21.70 32.55 -6.28
C PHE A 383 -20.75 33.15 -7.33
N ASP A 384 -20.12 34.28 -7.00
CA ASP A 384 -19.17 34.97 -7.88
C ASP A 384 -17.73 34.43 -7.74
N GLY A 385 -17.52 33.48 -6.82
CA GLY A 385 -16.24 32.85 -6.55
C GLY A 385 -15.93 31.70 -7.51
N PRO A 386 -14.66 31.24 -7.55
CA PRO A 386 -14.30 30.08 -8.35
C PRO A 386 -14.99 28.82 -7.81
N GLN A 387 -15.46 27.97 -8.74
CA GLN A 387 -15.88 26.62 -8.40
C GLN A 387 -14.63 25.76 -8.13
N VAL A 388 -14.60 25.13 -6.96
CA VAL A 388 -13.58 24.17 -6.57
C VAL A 388 -14.15 22.77 -6.73
N LEU A 389 -13.46 21.89 -7.44
CA LEU A 389 -13.85 20.49 -7.60
C LEU A 389 -13.00 19.61 -6.69
N GLU A 390 -13.65 18.75 -5.91
CA GLU A 390 -13.01 17.66 -5.17
C GLU A 390 -13.60 16.35 -5.67
N ALA A 391 -12.76 15.45 -6.20
CA ALA A 391 -13.18 14.10 -6.54
C ALA A 391 -12.60 13.11 -5.53
N ALA A 392 -13.40 12.12 -5.16
CA ALA A 392 -13.02 11.06 -4.25
C ALA A 392 -13.30 9.70 -4.89
N MET A 393 -12.43 8.73 -4.62
CA MET A 393 -12.59 7.33 -5.02
C MET A 393 -12.32 6.43 -3.83
N LEU A 394 -13.36 5.72 -3.39
CA LEU A 394 -13.30 4.67 -2.39
C LEU A 394 -12.94 3.35 -3.07
N ILE A 395 -12.06 2.58 -2.44
CA ILE A 395 -11.54 1.31 -2.96
C ILE A 395 -11.87 0.21 -1.94
N LEU A 396 -12.76 -0.70 -2.33
CA LEU A 396 -13.25 -1.78 -1.47
C LEU A 396 -12.71 -3.13 -1.97
N PRO A 397 -12.01 -3.90 -1.12
CA PRO A 397 -11.60 -5.27 -1.46
C PRO A 397 -12.81 -6.17 -1.77
N LEU A 398 -12.68 -7.08 -2.74
CA LEU A 398 -13.78 -7.96 -3.14
C LEU A 398 -14.21 -8.93 -2.02
N GLU A 399 -13.34 -9.17 -1.05
CA GLU A 399 -13.57 -10.01 0.12
C GLU A 399 -14.73 -9.49 0.98
N ILE A 400 -14.94 -8.16 1.03
CA ILE A 400 -15.98 -7.54 1.88
C ILE A 400 -17.28 -7.20 1.13
N VAL A 401 -17.21 -6.95 -0.18
CA VAL A 401 -18.39 -6.53 -0.98
C VAL A 401 -18.87 -7.56 -2.01
N GLY A 402 -18.09 -8.60 -2.26
CA GLY A 402 -18.37 -9.59 -3.30
C GLY A 402 -18.16 -9.06 -4.72
N ALA A 403 -18.18 -9.97 -5.70
CA ALA A 403 -17.85 -9.68 -7.10
C ALA A 403 -19.06 -9.45 -8.01
N GLU A 404 -20.26 -9.21 -7.45
CA GLU A 404 -21.51 -9.10 -8.21
C GLU A 404 -21.65 -7.77 -8.95
N ILE A 405 -20.84 -7.58 -9.99
CA ILE A 405 -20.99 -6.56 -11.02
C ILE A 405 -20.93 -7.27 -12.37
N ALA A 406 -22.02 -7.20 -13.14
CA ALA A 406 -22.17 -7.94 -14.40
C ALA A 406 -21.16 -7.52 -15.48
N GLU A 407 -20.65 -6.29 -15.40
CA GLU A 407 -19.66 -5.76 -16.33
C GLU A 407 -18.28 -6.38 -16.09
N PRO A 408 -17.47 -6.56 -17.15
CA PRO A 408 -16.08 -6.99 -17.00
C PRO A 408 -15.29 -6.00 -16.12
N PRO A 409 -14.26 -6.47 -15.39
CA PRO A 409 -13.49 -5.57 -14.55
C PRO A 409 -12.77 -4.56 -15.43
N GLN A 410 -12.77 -3.31 -15.01
CA GLN A 410 -11.99 -2.29 -15.65
C GLN A 410 -10.53 -2.45 -15.27
N GLU A 411 -9.73 -2.77 -16.28
CA GLU A 411 -8.31 -2.94 -16.17
C GLU A 411 -7.58 -1.61 -15.89
N VAL A 412 -7.01 -1.46 -14.69
CA VAL A 412 -6.29 -0.24 -14.24
C VAL A 412 -4.86 -0.54 -13.74
N GLY A 413 -3.97 0.45 -13.81
CA GLY A 413 -2.63 0.35 -13.22
C GLY A 413 -2.46 1.32 -12.05
N THR A 414 -1.25 1.39 -11.50
CA THR A 414 -0.85 2.38 -10.48
C THR A 414 -0.40 3.67 -11.17
N SER A 415 0.66 3.60 -11.99
CA SER A 415 1.10 4.64 -12.92
C SER A 415 1.56 4.01 -14.24
N CYS A 416 1.64 4.79 -15.33
CA CYS A 416 1.98 4.24 -16.65
C CYS A 416 3.38 3.59 -16.67
N ARG A 417 4.37 4.22 -16.04
CA ARG A 417 5.79 3.85 -16.08
C ARG A 417 6.07 2.47 -15.48
N ILE A 418 5.32 2.06 -14.46
CA ILE A 418 5.48 0.75 -13.78
C ILE A 418 4.32 -0.20 -14.08
N CYS A 419 3.35 0.21 -14.90
CA CYS A 419 2.22 -0.65 -15.24
C CYS A 419 2.69 -1.84 -16.12
N PRO A 420 2.46 -3.09 -15.68
CA PRO A 420 2.94 -4.28 -16.38
C PRO A 420 2.14 -4.60 -17.65
N ARG A 421 1.01 -3.92 -17.91
CA ARG A 421 0.18 -4.18 -19.08
C ARG A 421 0.90 -3.82 -20.38
N ALA A 422 1.08 -4.80 -21.27
CA ALA A 422 1.73 -4.57 -22.56
C ALA A 422 0.93 -3.62 -23.48
N VAL A 423 -0.39 -3.81 -23.59
CA VAL A 423 -1.25 -3.03 -24.49
C VAL A 423 -2.25 -2.20 -23.67
N CYS A 424 -2.09 -0.88 -23.68
CA CYS A 424 -3.02 0.05 -23.02
C CYS A 424 -3.21 1.30 -23.87
N ALA A 425 -4.44 1.56 -24.32
CA ALA A 425 -4.77 2.72 -25.16
C ALA A 425 -4.61 4.07 -24.44
N ALA A 426 -4.65 4.07 -23.10
CA ALA A 426 -4.51 5.27 -22.28
C ALA A 426 -3.08 5.48 -21.75
N ARG A 427 -2.11 4.71 -22.24
CA ARG A 427 -0.71 4.77 -21.82
C ARG A 427 -0.08 6.12 -22.21
N ARG A 428 0.35 6.89 -21.21
CA ARG A 428 1.04 8.18 -21.41
C ARG A 428 2.56 8.01 -21.59
N GLU A 429 3.14 7.04 -20.89
CA GLU A 429 4.57 6.78 -20.86
C GLU A 429 4.88 5.28 -21.08
N PRO A 430 6.01 4.95 -21.75
CA PRO A 430 6.50 3.58 -21.83
C PRO A 430 6.66 2.95 -20.45
N SER A 431 6.35 1.66 -20.33
CA SER A 431 6.55 0.92 -19.08
C SER A 431 7.94 0.32 -19.03
N ILE A 432 8.65 0.49 -17.92
CA ILE A 432 9.90 -0.21 -17.64
C ILE A 432 9.67 -1.68 -17.28
N MET A 433 8.44 -2.06 -16.95
CA MET A 433 8.05 -3.42 -16.59
C MET A 433 7.61 -4.23 -17.81
N ALA A 434 7.09 -3.59 -18.86
CA ALA A 434 6.52 -4.28 -20.02
C ALA A 434 7.55 -4.92 -20.95
N GLU A 435 8.83 -4.52 -20.90
CA GLU A 435 9.92 -5.09 -21.72
C GLU A 435 10.59 -6.32 -21.06
N ALA A 436 10.25 -6.62 -19.79
CA ALA A 436 10.84 -7.73 -19.03
C ALA A 436 10.04 -9.04 -19.05
N PHE A 437 8.97 -9.13 -19.87
CA PHE A 437 8.08 -10.30 -19.94
C PHE A 437 7.84 -10.78 -21.37
#